data_AF-A0A6P4ZER5-F1
#
_entry.id   AF-A0A6P4ZER5-F1
#
_cell.length_a   1.000
_cell.length_b   1.000
_cell.length_c   1.000
_cell.angle_alpha   90.00
_cell.angle_beta   90.00
_cell.angle_gamma   90.00
#
_symmetry.space_group_name_H-M   'P 1'
#
loop_
_entity.id
_entity.type
_entity.pdbx_description
1 polymer ?
#
loop_
_entity_poly.entity_id
_entity_poly.type
_entity_poly.pdbx_seq_one_letter_code
_entity_poly.pdbx_strand_id
1 'polypeptide(L)'
;MRAKASVGPLGRDFAVTPDTIPVKEIVTATEVACQKLDQEEASLLRNEVVGILQNAKPPKPNLTKEEKRAIKSLKGNKDIVILPADKGKAVVVMDRTEYVAQCEKLLDDKNTYKVIGPTNPTKKLKGRLQRKLREIKKAGHLDPKVYDKIYPTSDATPSVPGKEVVQMAVKRAEEDPSWKSRTLLTPEEFGDLLLLVVSTTYFQYNNMIYEQTYGMAMGSPLSPVLANLFMEEFERKALDTAPHRPKFWGRYVDDTGIVNQQAHEQELFEHINQQHDSIKFTMEREQDGRLPMLDVMLIKNQDRTITTDVYRKRHTQTTTYSGPPTTPSSRNSALLKP
;
A
#
# COMPACT_ATOMS: atom_id res chain seq x y z
N MET A 1 5.09 -35.83 6.10
CA MET A 1 4.04 -36.13 5.09
C MET A 1 4.15 -35.10 3.96
N ARG A 2 4.55 -35.54 2.76
CA ARG A 2 4.80 -34.69 1.59
C ARG A 2 3.48 -34.31 0.90
N ALA A 3 2.96 -33.11 1.13
CA ALA A 3 1.99 -32.52 0.22
C ALA A 3 2.75 -31.96 -0.98
N LYS A 4 2.52 -32.50 -2.19
CA LYS A 4 3.07 -31.92 -3.43
C LYS A 4 2.58 -30.48 -3.54
N ALA A 5 3.54 -29.56 -3.65
CA ALA A 5 3.34 -28.12 -3.69
C ALA A 5 2.80 -27.64 -5.07
N SER A 6 1.60 -28.06 -5.45
CA SER A 6 0.98 -27.62 -6.72
C SER A 6 0.09 -26.37 -6.59
N VAL A 7 -0.25 -25.94 -5.37
CA VAL A 7 -1.18 -24.82 -5.14
C VAL A 7 -0.47 -23.46 -5.03
N GLY A 8 0.77 -23.43 -4.56
CA GLY A 8 1.55 -22.19 -4.39
C GLY A 8 1.75 -21.34 -5.66
N PRO A 9 1.96 -21.93 -6.85
CA PRO A 9 2.19 -21.17 -8.10
C PRO A 9 0.94 -20.51 -8.69
N LEU A 10 -0.27 -20.91 -8.29
CA LEU A 10 -1.52 -20.40 -8.89
C LEU A 10 -1.78 -18.93 -8.54
N GLY A 11 -1.17 -18.42 -7.45
CA GLY A 11 -1.28 -17.02 -7.04
C GLY A 11 -2.63 -16.66 -6.42
N ARG A 12 -2.70 -15.45 -5.84
CA ARG A 12 -3.88 -14.95 -5.11
C ARG A 12 -5.09 -14.67 -6.03
N ASP A 13 -4.85 -14.41 -7.31
CA ASP A 13 -5.90 -14.09 -8.29
C ASP A 13 -6.45 -15.32 -9.02
N PHE A 14 -6.08 -16.53 -8.56
CA PHE A 14 -6.63 -17.76 -9.11
C PHE A 14 -8.11 -17.85 -8.77
N ALA A 15 -8.96 -17.56 -9.76
CA ALA A 15 -10.40 -17.66 -9.63
C ALA A 15 -10.80 -19.14 -9.52
N VAL A 16 -11.03 -19.61 -8.30
CA VAL A 16 -11.56 -20.96 -8.07
C VAL A 16 -12.95 -21.04 -8.68
N THR A 17 -13.19 -22.06 -9.51
CA THR A 17 -14.51 -22.27 -10.11
C THR A 17 -15.54 -22.46 -9.00
N PRO A 18 -16.62 -21.66 -8.96
CA PRO A 18 -17.64 -21.81 -7.93
C PRO A 18 -18.35 -23.15 -8.10
N ASP A 19 -18.55 -23.85 -6.97
CA ASP A 19 -19.23 -25.15 -6.96
C ASP A 19 -20.76 -25.01 -7.23
N THR A 20 -21.27 -23.77 -7.17
CA THR A 20 -22.68 -23.41 -7.43
C THR A 20 -22.77 -22.13 -8.25
N ILE A 21 -23.79 -22.01 -9.09
CA ILE A 21 -24.04 -20.76 -9.83
C ILE A 21 -24.49 -19.67 -8.85
N PRO A 22 -23.88 -18.48 -8.85
CA PRO A 22 -24.23 -17.40 -7.92
C PRO A 22 -25.53 -16.69 -8.36
N VAL A 23 -26.65 -17.40 -8.29
CA VAL A 23 -27.98 -16.94 -8.73
C VAL A 23 -28.34 -15.59 -8.11
N LYS A 24 -28.09 -15.41 -6.81
CA LYS A 24 -28.40 -14.18 -6.08
C LYS A 24 -27.64 -12.97 -6.63
N GLU A 25 -26.36 -13.12 -6.94
CA GLU A 25 -25.53 -12.03 -7.45
C GLU A 25 -25.93 -11.66 -8.87
N ILE A 26 -26.19 -12.66 -9.71
CA ILE A 26 -26.65 -12.47 -11.09
C ILE A 26 -28.01 -11.75 -11.09
N VAL A 27 -28.97 -12.20 -10.28
CA VAL A 27 -30.29 -11.54 -10.16
C VAL A 27 -30.14 -10.11 -9.64
N THR A 28 -29.28 -9.88 -8.64
CA THR A 28 -29.06 -8.52 -8.11
C THR A 28 -28.46 -7.60 -9.17
N ALA A 29 -27.47 -8.08 -9.93
CA ALA A 29 -26.86 -7.32 -11.01
C ALA A 29 -27.84 -7.04 -12.16
N THR A 30 -28.67 -8.03 -12.52
CA THR A 30 -29.74 -7.88 -13.50
C THR A 30 -30.76 -6.84 -13.06
N GLU A 31 -31.22 -6.86 -11.80
CA GLU A 31 -32.17 -5.85 -11.32
C GLU A 31 -31.59 -4.44 -11.31
N VAL A 32 -30.30 -4.29 -10.97
CA VAL A 32 -29.60 -2.99 -11.07
C VAL A 32 -29.52 -2.52 -12.53
N ALA A 33 -29.35 -3.42 -13.49
CA ALA A 33 -29.39 -3.08 -14.91
C ALA A 33 -30.80 -2.73 -15.40
N CYS A 34 -31.82 -3.46 -14.94
CA CYS A 34 -33.23 -3.22 -15.28
C CYS A 34 -33.74 -1.85 -14.79
N GLN A 35 -33.15 -1.26 -13.75
CA GLN A 35 -33.51 0.09 -13.28
C GLN A 35 -33.23 1.20 -14.30
N LYS A 36 -32.39 0.93 -15.32
CA LYS A 36 -31.99 1.90 -16.35
C LYS A 36 -32.67 1.69 -17.69
N LEU A 37 -33.57 0.70 -17.79
CA LEU A 37 -34.22 0.27 -19.03
C LEU A 37 -35.73 0.49 -18.95
N ASP A 38 -36.38 0.52 -20.11
CA ASP A 38 -37.84 0.61 -20.20
C ASP A 38 -38.51 -0.69 -19.73
N GLN A 39 -39.78 -0.60 -19.33
CA GLN A 39 -40.49 -1.69 -18.67
C GLN A 39 -40.63 -2.96 -19.53
N GLU A 40 -40.73 -2.81 -20.85
CA GLU A 40 -40.74 -3.93 -21.80
C GLU A 40 -39.36 -4.59 -21.95
N GLU A 41 -38.30 -3.80 -22.12
CA GLU A 41 -36.92 -4.29 -22.24
C GLU A 41 -36.44 -4.99 -20.96
N ALA A 42 -36.79 -4.41 -19.79
CA ALA A 42 -36.51 -5.02 -18.50
C ALA A 42 -37.22 -6.37 -18.32
N SER A 43 -38.45 -6.50 -18.84
CA SER A 43 -39.21 -7.76 -18.76
C SER A 43 -38.63 -8.84 -19.67
N LEU A 44 -38.17 -8.48 -20.88
CA LEU A 44 -37.46 -9.39 -21.78
C LEU A 44 -36.15 -9.88 -21.16
N LEU A 45 -35.34 -8.96 -20.63
CA LEU A 45 -34.06 -9.29 -19.99
C LEU A 45 -34.25 -10.23 -18.79
N ARG A 46 -35.27 -9.99 -17.95
CA ARG A 46 -35.59 -10.91 -16.83
C ARG A 46 -35.93 -12.31 -17.32
N ASN A 47 -36.76 -12.45 -18.36
CA ASN A 47 -37.15 -13.74 -18.91
C ASN A 47 -35.97 -14.50 -19.51
N GLU A 48 -35.09 -13.81 -20.25
CA GLU A 48 -33.86 -14.42 -20.77
C GLU A 48 -32.93 -14.88 -19.65
N VAL A 49 -32.70 -14.03 -18.65
CA VAL A 49 -31.83 -14.37 -17.50
C VAL A 49 -32.40 -15.55 -16.71
N VAL A 50 -33.71 -15.61 -16.50
CA VAL A 50 -34.37 -16.77 -15.85
C VAL A 50 -34.18 -18.04 -16.67
N GLY A 51 -34.39 -17.98 -18.00
CA GLY A 51 -34.20 -19.12 -18.89
C GLY A 51 -32.76 -19.63 -18.93
N ILE A 52 -31.77 -18.71 -18.89
CA ILE A 52 -30.34 -19.05 -18.80
C ILE A 52 -30.04 -19.69 -17.45
N LEU A 53 -30.51 -19.12 -16.34
CA LEU A 53 -30.25 -19.63 -14.99
C LEU A 53 -30.88 -21.01 -14.74
N GLN A 54 -32.06 -21.29 -15.30
CA GLN A 54 -32.72 -22.59 -15.18
C GLN A 54 -31.94 -23.72 -15.89
N ASN A 55 -31.25 -23.39 -16.99
CA ASN A 55 -30.52 -24.37 -17.80
C ASN A 55 -29.00 -24.39 -17.54
N ALA A 56 -28.49 -23.42 -16.77
CA ALA A 56 -27.08 -23.28 -16.53
C ALA A 56 -26.55 -24.40 -15.61
N LYS A 57 -25.39 -24.95 -15.99
CA LYS A 57 -24.66 -25.96 -15.21
C LYS A 57 -23.41 -25.33 -14.61
N PRO A 58 -23.01 -25.72 -13.37
CA PRO A 58 -21.75 -25.27 -12.80
C PRO A 58 -20.58 -25.58 -13.74
N PRO A 59 -19.59 -24.68 -13.86
CA PRO A 59 -18.42 -24.94 -14.70
C PRO A 59 -17.60 -26.10 -14.11
N LYS A 60 -16.81 -26.77 -14.96
CA LYS A 60 -15.93 -27.85 -14.50
C LYS A 60 -14.94 -27.31 -13.46
N PRO A 61 -14.72 -28.00 -12.32
CA PRO A 61 -13.77 -27.56 -11.31
C PRO A 61 -12.36 -27.42 -11.87
N ASN A 62 -11.74 -26.27 -11.65
CA ASN A 62 -10.34 -26.01 -12.04
C ASN A 62 -9.31 -26.43 -10.98
N LEU A 63 -9.73 -27.17 -9.94
CA LEU A 63 -8.85 -27.73 -8.90
C LEU A 63 -9.01 -29.24 -8.79
N THR A 64 -7.89 -29.94 -8.68
CA THR A 64 -7.85 -31.38 -8.43
C THR A 64 -8.28 -31.72 -7.00
N LYS A 65 -8.64 -32.99 -6.77
CA LYS A 65 -8.97 -33.50 -5.41
C LYS A 65 -7.77 -33.38 -4.46
N GLU A 66 -6.56 -33.53 -4.96
CA GLU A 66 -5.33 -33.40 -4.17
C GLU A 66 -5.11 -31.94 -3.74
N GLU A 67 -5.32 -30.98 -4.63
CA GLU A 67 -5.21 -29.54 -4.33
C GLU A 67 -6.26 -29.08 -3.35
N LYS A 68 -7.52 -29.51 -3.51
CA LYS A 68 -8.59 -29.23 -2.54
C LYS A 68 -8.24 -29.79 -1.15
N ARG A 69 -7.64 -30.99 -1.07
CA ARG A 69 -7.17 -31.58 0.20
C ARG A 69 -5.98 -30.81 0.78
N ALA A 70 -5.03 -30.38 -0.05
CA ALA A 70 -3.88 -29.58 0.38
C ALA A 70 -4.34 -28.23 0.95
N ILE A 71 -5.24 -27.52 0.28
CA ILE A 71 -5.83 -26.26 0.78
C ILE A 71 -6.54 -26.48 2.11
N LYS A 72 -7.34 -27.54 2.23
CA LYS A 72 -8.04 -27.87 3.48
C LYS A 72 -7.06 -28.20 4.62
N SER A 73 -5.97 -28.92 4.32
CA SER A 73 -4.91 -29.23 5.27
C SER A 73 -4.16 -27.98 5.72
N LEU A 74 -3.84 -27.07 4.79
CA LEU A 74 -3.17 -25.80 5.08
C LEU A 74 -4.07 -24.88 5.93
N LYS A 75 -5.36 -24.79 5.60
CA LYS A 75 -6.34 -24.02 6.38
C LYS A 75 -6.54 -24.57 7.80
N GLY A 76 -6.38 -25.88 7.99
CA GLY A 76 -6.50 -26.55 9.28
C GLY A 76 -5.25 -26.48 10.15
N ASN A 77 -4.10 -26.10 9.58
CA ASN A 77 -2.84 -26.03 10.32
C ASN A 77 -2.79 -24.74 11.16
N LYS A 78 -2.74 -24.90 12.48
CA LYS A 78 -2.66 -23.79 13.43
C LYS A 78 -1.24 -23.26 13.62
N ASP A 79 -0.21 -23.98 13.18
CA ASP A 79 1.19 -23.60 13.39
C ASP A 79 1.69 -22.65 12.31
N ILE A 80 0.92 -22.44 11.24
CA ILE A 80 1.28 -21.55 10.13
C ILE A 80 0.34 -20.36 10.02
N VAL A 81 0.89 -19.28 9.49
CA VAL A 81 0.18 -18.06 9.10
C VAL A 81 0.42 -17.85 7.61
N ILE A 82 -0.67 -17.74 6.85
CA ILE A 82 -0.64 -17.54 5.40
C ILE A 82 -1.13 -16.13 5.10
N LEU A 83 -0.25 -15.29 4.59
CA LEU A 83 -0.53 -13.88 4.31
C LEU A 83 -0.17 -13.55 2.85
N PRO A 84 -0.82 -12.55 2.25
CA PRO A 84 -0.34 -12.03 0.98
C PRO A 84 1.05 -11.40 1.16
N ALA A 85 1.93 -11.58 0.16
CA ALA A 85 3.18 -10.85 0.12
C ALA A 85 2.92 -9.37 -0.18
N ASP A 86 3.77 -8.51 0.37
CA ASP A 86 3.74 -7.06 0.13
C ASP A 86 4.14 -6.72 -1.32
N LYS A 87 5.11 -7.47 -1.89
CA LYS A 87 5.59 -7.29 -3.26
C LYS A 87 5.29 -8.51 -4.13
N GLY A 88 4.57 -8.27 -5.23
CA GLY A 88 4.18 -9.29 -6.21
C GLY A 88 2.94 -10.11 -5.82
N LYS A 89 2.46 -10.97 -6.73
CA LYS A 89 1.26 -11.81 -6.53
C LYS A 89 1.53 -13.08 -5.69
N ALA A 90 2.51 -13.01 -4.80
CA ALA A 90 3.00 -14.14 -4.02
C ALA A 90 2.24 -14.28 -2.68
N VAL A 91 2.40 -15.44 -2.06
CA VAL A 91 1.85 -15.77 -0.75
C VAL A 91 3.02 -16.11 0.17
N VAL A 92 3.02 -15.53 1.37
CA VAL A 92 4.02 -15.79 2.41
C VAL A 92 3.41 -16.78 3.40
N VAL A 93 4.16 -17.83 3.70
CA VAL A 93 3.84 -18.80 4.74
C VAL A 93 4.89 -18.66 5.83
N MET A 94 4.46 -18.33 7.05
CA MET A 94 5.34 -18.16 8.20
C MET A 94 4.90 -19.07 9.34
N ASP A 95 5.83 -19.42 10.21
CA ASP A 95 5.52 -20.01 11.50
C ASP A 95 4.71 -19.02 12.34
N ARG A 96 3.65 -19.51 12.99
CA ARG A 96 2.75 -18.66 13.78
C ARG A 96 3.46 -18.08 14.99
N THR A 97 4.32 -18.85 15.65
CA THR A 97 5.03 -18.41 16.85
C THR A 97 6.00 -17.29 16.50
N GLU A 98 6.74 -17.45 15.41
CA GLU A 98 7.64 -16.41 14.90
C GLU A 98 6.88 -15.16 14.48
N TYR A 99 5.77 -15.32 13.75
CA TYR A 99 4.91 -14.20 13.35
C TYR A 99 4.36 -13.43 14.56
N VAL A 100 3.84 -14.14 15.56
CA VAL A 100 3.30 -13.52 16.78
C VAL A 100 4.40 -12.81 17.54
N ALA A 101 5.59 -13.42 17.71
CA ALA A 101 6.72 -12.79 18.39
C ALA A 101 7.18 -11.51 17.68
N GLN A 102 7.20 -11.49 16.34
CA GLN A 102 7.50 -10.27 15.58
C GLN A 102 6.43 -9.20 15.75
N CYS A 103 5.14 -9.56 15.73
CA CYS A 103 4.06 -8.62 16.00
C CYS A 103 4.17 -8.03 17.41
N GLU A 104 4.38 -8.85 18.43
CA GLU A 104 4.51 -8.41 19.81
C GLU A 104 5.73 -7.50 19.99
N LYS A 105 6.87 -7.83 19.38
CA LYS A 105 8.07 -6.98 19.38
C LYS A 105 7.79 -5.60 18.76
N LEU A 106 7.01 -5.53 17.68
CA LEU A 106 6.64 -4.27 17.04
C LEU A 106 5.66 -3.47 17.91
N LEU A 107 4.70 -4.15 18.57
CA LEU A 107 3.67 -3.51 19.39
C LEU A 107 4.17 -3.11 20.79
N ASP A 108 5.32 -3.61 21.23
CA ASP A 108 5.95 -3.21 22.49
C ASP A 108 6.53 -1.78 22.42
N ASP A 109 6.73 -1.23 21.22
CA ASP A 109 7.15 0.17 21.06
C ASP A 109 6.02 1.16 21.42
N LYS A 110 6.03 1.58 22.69
CA LYS A 110 5.08 2.55 23.26
C LYS A 110 5.23 3.97 22.70
N ASN A 111 6.30 4.27 21.97
CA ASN A 111 6.45 5.57 21.31
C ASN A 111 5.65 5.61 19.99
N THR A 112 5.50 4.46 19.33
CA THR A 112 4.82 4.35 18.03
C THR A 112 3.37 3.89 18.16
N TYR A 113 3.05 3.01 19.11
CA TYR A 113 1.73 2.42 19.25
C TYR A 113 1.15 2.57 20.66
N LYS A 114 -0.15 2.90 20.70
CA LYS A 114 -0.92 3.05 21.94
C LYS A 114 -2.18 2.21 21.92
N VAL A 115 -2.41 1.41 22.95
CA VAL A 115 -3.66 0.65 23.09
C VAL A 115 -4.81 1.58 23.49
N ILE A 116 -5.90 1.57 22.72
CA ILE A 116 -7.11 2.36 23.01
C ILE A 116 -8.26 1.52 23.57
N GLY A 117 -8.18 0.19 23.47
CA GLY A 117 -9.17 -0.74 24.02
C GLY A 117 -9.92 -1.54 22.95
N PRO A 118 -10.99 -2.27 23.33
CA PRO A 118 -11.72 -3.17 22.43
C PRO A 118 -12.79 -2.45 21.58
N THR A 119 -13.11 -1.20 21.89
CA THR A 119 -14.22 -0.47 21.24
C THR A 119 -13.72 0.34 20.05
N ASN A 120 -14.31 0.10 18.87
CA ASN A 120 -13.95 0.80 17.65
C ASN A 120 -14.30 2.31 17.69
N PRO A 121 -13.30 3.21 17.58
CA PRO A 121 -13.51 4.66 17.67
C PRO A 121 -14.11 5.29 16.39
N THR A 122 -14.22 4.54 15.29
CA THR A 122 -14.63 5.07 13.97
C THR A 122 -15.97 5.81 14.00
N LYS A 123 -16.95 5.34 14.79
CA LYS A 123 -18.25 6.02 14.91
C LYS A 123 -18.12 7.42 15.51
N LYS A 124 -17.33 7.55 16.59
CA LYS A 124 -17.07 8.83 17.26
C LYS A 124 -16.37 9.80 16.32
N LEU A 125 -15.42 9.29 15.55
CA LEU A 125 -14.67 10.08 14.58
C LEU A 125 -15.52 10.55 13.40
N LYS A 126 -16.30 9.65 12.80
CA LYS A 126 -17.27 9.98 11.75
C LYS A 126 -18.19 11.10 12.20
N GLY A 127 -18.67 11.05 13.44
CA GLY A 127 -19.48 12.12 14.03
C GLY A 127 -18.74 13.47 14.13
N ARG A 128 -17.45 13.47 14.51
CA ARG A 128 -16.62 14.69 14.55
C ARG A 128 -16.42 15.29 13.15
N LEU A 129 -16.10 14.45 12.16
CA LEU A 129 -15.89 14.88 10.78
C LEU A 129 -17.18 15.43 10.17
N GLN A 130 -18.29 14.72 10.34
CA GLN A 130 -19.60 15.18 9.88
C GLN A 130 -20.02 16.49 10.53
N ARG A 131 -19.71 16.71 11.82
CA ARG A 131 -19.99 17.98 12.50
C ARG A 131 -19.18 19.13 11.88
N LYS A 132 -17.87 18.94 11.71
CA LYS A 132 -16.98 19.96 11.13
C LYS A 132 -17.37 20.29 9.69
N LEU A 133 -17.68 19.28 8.86
CA LEU A 133 -18.17 19.50 7.50
C LEU A 133 -19.49 20.29 7.45
N ARG A 134 -20.40 20.05 8.41
CA ARG A 134 -21.65 20.83 8.50
C ARG A 134 -21.40 22.28 8.92
N GLU A 135 -20.44 22.53 9.81
CA GLU A 135 -20.04 23.89 10.22
C GLU A 135 -19.48 24.67 9.03
N ILE A 136 -18.55 24.06 8.28
CA ILE A 136 -17.96 24.66 7.07
C ILE A 136 -19.03 24.90 5.99
N LYS A 137 -19.97 23.96 5.79
CA LYS A 137 -21.10 24.13 4.86
C LYS A 137 -21.99 25.31 5.26
N LYS A 138 -22.30 25.45 6.56
CA LYS A 138 -23.09 26.57 7.08
C LYS A 138 -22.38 27.91 6.90
N ALA A 139 -21.06 27.93 6.98
CA ALA A 139 -20.25 29.12 6.73
C ALA A 139 -20.17 29.51 5.23
N GLY A 140 -20.66 28.66 4.32
CA GLY A 140 -20.62 28.92 2.88
C GLY A 140 -19.25 28.64 2.23
N HIS A 141 -18.31 28.07 2.98
CA HIS A 141 -16.94 27.78 2.53
C HIS A 141 -16.82 26.45 1.78
N LEU A 142 -17.94 25.83 1.42
CA LEU A 142 -17.96 24.55 0.72
C LEU A 142 -19.12 24.49 -0.27
N ASP A 143 -18.80 24.21 -1.53
CA ASP A 143 -19.79 23.98 -2.58
C ASP A 143 -20.68 22.78 -2.21
N PRO A 144 -22.03 22.89 -2.28
CA PRO A 144 -22.94 21.79 -2.03
C PRO A 144 -22.60 20.49 -2.79
N LYS A 145 -22.14 20.58 -4.04
CA LYS A 145 -21.73 19.43 -4.86
C LYS A 145 -20.48 18.74 -4.31
N VAL A 146 -19.55 19.53 -3.78
CA VAL A 146 -18.33 19.01 -3.15
C VAL A 146 -18.67 18.38 -1.81
N TYR A 147 -19.53 19.02 -1.00
CA TYR A 147 -20.00 18.49 0.27
C TYR A 147 -20.61 17.09 0.13
N ASP A 148 -21.51 16.88 -0.84
CA ASP A 148 -22.15 15.57 -1.03
C ASP A 148 -21.16 14.49 -1.47
N LYS A 149 -20.09 14.88 -2.18
CA LYS A 149 -19.02 13.98 -2.62
C LYS A 149 -18.04 13.61 -1.50
N ILE A 150 -17.73 14.53 -0.60
CA ILE A 150 -16.76 14.32 0.50
C ILE A 150 -17.44 13.88 1.81
N TYR A 151 -18.77 13.87 1.87
CA TYR A 151 -19.49 13.45 3.06
C TYR A 151 -19.22 11.96 3.35
N PRO A 152 -18.65 11.62 4.52
CA PRO A 152 -18.22 10.27 4.81
C PRO A 152 -19.45 9.35 4.98
N THR A 153 -19.68 8.50 3.99
CA THR A 153 -20.71 7.45 3.99
C THR A 153 -20.13 6.11 4.47
N SER A 154 -18.87 5.80 4.11
CA SER A 154 -18.17 4.60 4.54
C SER A 154 -17.44 4.78 5.88
N ASP A 155 -17.13 3.67 6.55
CA ASP A 155 -16.41 3.63 7.83
C ASP A 155 -14.88 3.55 7.65
N ALA A 156 -14.39 3.81 6.43
CA ALA A 156 -12.96 3.83 6.13
C ALA A 156 -12.38 5.20 6.47
N THR A 157 -11.48 5.24 7.44
CA THR A 157 -10.78 6.46 7.88
C THR A 157 -9.37 6.45 7.30
N PRO A 158 -8.93 7.49 6.59
CA PRO A 158 -7.54 7.61 6.15
C PRO A 158 -6.64 8.00 7.34
N SER A 159 -5.33 7.76 7.21
CA SER A 159 -4.42 7.49 8.33
C SER A 159 -3.02 8.08 8.09
N VAL A 160 -2.47 8.99 8.91
CA VAL A 160 -1.16 9.69 8.70
C VAL A 160 -0.61 10.25 10.08
N PRO A 161 0.61 10.78 10.34
CA PRO A 161 1.02 11.41 11.60
C PRO A 161 0.76 12.92 11.58
N GLY A 162 0.08 13.37 12.63
CA GLY A 162 -0.72 14.58 12.72
C GLY A 162 -0.04 15.88 12.33
N LYS A 163 0.73 16.38 13.29
CA LYS A 163 0.61 17.79 13.63
C LYS A 163 1.59 18.65 12.86
N GLU A 164 2.84 18.22 12.74
CA GLU A 164 3.88 18.97 12.06
C GLU A 164 3.61 19.07 10.55
N VAL A 165 3.29 17.96 9.90
CA VAL A 165 2.96 17.95 8.47
C VAL A 165 1.69 18.75 8.18
N VAL A 166 0.69 18.71 9.08
CA VAL A 166 -0.49 19.56 8.95
C VAL A 166 -0.12 21.04 9.10
N GLN A 167 0.71 21.41 10.07
CA GLN A 167 1.17 22.79 10.23
C GLN A 167 1.92 23.29 8.99
N MET A 168 2.78 22.45 8.40
CA MET A 168 3.44 22.77 7.13
C MET A 168 2.44 22.94 5.99
N ALA A 169 1.45 22.06 5.89
CA ALA A 169 0.41 22.15 4.87
C ALA A 169 -0.44 23.40 5.01
N VAL A 170 -0.78 23.80 6.24
CA VAL A 170 -1.50 25.05 6.55
C VAL A 170 -0.64 26.25 6.17
N LYS A 171 0.62 26.29 6.59
CA LYS A 171 1.54 27.38 6.24
C LYS A 171 1.65 27.56 4.72
N ARG A 172 1.81 26.46 3.97
CA ARG A 172 1.88 26.51 2.51
C ARG A 172 0.55 26.94 1.87
N ALA A 173 -0.58 26.62 2.50
CA ALA A 173 -1.89 27.11 2.07
C ALA A 173 -2.06 28.61 2.32
N GLU A 174 -1.52 29.14 3.42
CA GLU A 174 -1.51 30.57 3.74
C GLU A 174 -0.63 31.38 2.79
N GLU A 175 0.52 30.82 2.40
CA GLU A 175 1.49 31.45 1.49
C GLU A 175 1.07 31.35 0.01
N ASP A 176 0.05 30.56 -0.34
CA ASP A 176 -0.38 30.37 -1.73
C ASP A 176 -1.36 31.46 -2.21
N PRO A 177 -0.95 32.36 -3.12
CA PRO A 177 -1.82 33.42 -3.63
C PRO A 177 -3.00 32.89 -4.47
N SER A 178 -2.91 31.67 -4.99
CA SER A 178 -3.95 31.02 -5.78
C SER A 178 -4.96 30.23 -4.94
N TRP A 179 -4.79 30.17 -3.61
CA TRP A 179 -5.62 29.33 -2.75
C TRP A 179 -7.12 29.57 -2.94
N LYS A 180 -7.53 30.84 -2.90
CA LYS A 180 -8.94 31.27 -3.02
C LYS A 180 -9.56 30.99 -4.40
N SER A 181 -8.76 30.79 -5.44
CA SER A 181 -9.28 30.43 -6.77
C SER A 181 -9.51 28.92 -6.92
N ARG A 182 -8.86 28.10 -6.08
CA ARG A 182 -8.95 26.63 -6.12
C ARG A 182 -9.96 26.07 -5.12
N THR A 183 -10.17 26.76 -4.00
CA THR A 183 -11.10 26.32 -2.94
C THR A 183 -11.69 27.49 -2.18
N LEU A 184 -12.88 27.26 -1.63
CA LEU A 184 -13.56 28.18 -0.72
C LEU A 184 -13.18 27.97 0.75
N LEU A 185 -12.47 26.87 1.05
CA LEU A 185 -11.98 26.57 2.40
C LEU A 185 -10.93 27.58 2.82
N THR A 186 -10.94 27.96 4.09
CA THR A 186 -9.80 28.67 4.68
C THR A 186 -8.63 27.71 4.94
N PRO A 187 -7.37 28.19 4.98
CA PRO A 187 -6.23 27.37 5.38
C PRO A 187 -6.40 26.69 6.75
N GLU A 188 -7.05 27.37 7.71
CA GLU A 188 -7.37 26.82 9.03
C GLU A 188 -8.37 25.66 8.95
N GLU A 189 -9.48 25.82 8.22
CA GLU A 189 -10.46 24.74 8.02
C GLU A 189 -9.84 23.55 7.28
N PHE A 190 -8.97 23.82 6.30
CA PHE A 190 -8.20 22.78 5.62
C PHE A 190 -7.29 22.03 6.60
N GLY A 191 -6.57 22.77 7.46
CA GLY A 191 -5.72 22.21 8.52
C GLY A 191 -6.50 21.34 9.49
N ASP A 192 -7.68 21.79 9.92
CA ASP A 192 -8.54 21.03 10.83
C ASP A 192 -9.05 19.72 10.20
N LEU A 193 -9.47 19.78 8.93
CA LEU A 193 -9.90 18.59 8.19
C LEU A 193 -8.73 17.61 8.01
N LEU A 194 -7.56 18.13 7.66
CA LEU A 194 -6.35 17.34 7.48
C LEU A 194 -5.93 16.71 8.80
N LEU A 195 -5.88 17.47 9.90
CA LEU A 195 -5.57 16.98 11.24
C LEU A 195 -6.53 15.89 11.68
N LEU A 196 -7.82 16.05 11.39
CA LEU A 196 -8.82 15.05 11.76
C LEU A 196 -8.64 13.74 11.00
N VAL A 197 -8.26 13.79 9.73
CA VAL A 197 -7.94 12.58 8.95
C VAL A 197 -6.66 11.96 9.48
N VAL A 198 -5.62 12.76 9.61
CA VAL A 198 -4.29 12.32 9.97
C VAL A 198 -4.29 11.73 11.41
N SER A 199 -4.89 12.38 12.40
CA SER A 199 -4.89 11.93 13.81
C SER A 199 -5.68 10.63 14.11
N THR A 200 -6.09 9.86 13.10
CA THR A 200 -7.07 8.78 13.24
C THR A 200 -6.59 7.43 12.73
N THR A 201 -5.34 7.11 13.06
CA THR A 201 -4.72 5.86 12.64
C THR A 201 -4.97 4.79 13.70
N TYR A 202 -5.95 3.91 13.44
CA TYR A 202 -6.24 2.76 14.29
C TYR A 202 -6.15 1.44 13.51
N PHE A 203 -5.63 0.39 14.14
CA PHE A 203 -5.70 -0.97 13.62
C PHE A 203 -6.06 -1.96 14.73
N GLN A 204 -6.61 -3.10 14.36
CA GLN A 204 -6.99 -4.14 15.31
C GLN A 204 -5.99 -5.29 15.25
N TYR A 205 -5.50 -5.70 16.42
CA TYR A 205 -4.69 -6.90 16.61
C TYR A 205 -5.14 -7.62 17.89
N ASN A 206 -5.34 -8.94 17.85
CA ASN A 206 -5.84 -9.73 18.99
C ASN A 206 -7.05 -9.11 19.72
N ASN A 207 -8.05 -8.65 18.96
CA ASN A 207 -9.28 -8.00 19.47
C ASN A 207 -9.06 -6.70 20.27
N MET A 208 -7.85 -6.17 20.25
CA MET A 208 -7.50 -4.88 20.81
C MET A 208 -7.24 -3.90 19.67
N ILE A 209 -7.65 -2.65 19.86
CA ILE A 209 -7.39 -1.59 18.92
C ILE A 209 -6.18 -0.79 19.39
N TYR A 210 -5.28 -0.58 18.45
CA TYR A 210 -4.04 0.16 18.60
C TYR A 210 -4.14 1.43 17.78
N GLU A 211 -3.78 2.55 18.40
CA GLU A 211 -3.59 3.85 17.79
C GLU A 211 -2.12 4.00 17.42
N GLN A 212 -1.82 4.29 16.16
CA GLN A 212 -0.48 4.68 15.76
C GLN A 212 -0.30 6.16 16.06
N THR A 213 0.61 6.47 16.99
CA THR A 213 0.89 7.82 17.44
C THR A 213 2.01 8.50 16.65
N TYR A 214 2.77 7.72 15.88
CA TYR A 214 3.95 8.19 15.14
C TYR A 214 4.07 7.53 13.75
N GLY A 215 4.45 8.31 12.73
CA GLY A 215 4.59 7.86 11.32
C GLY A 215 3.29 7.87 10.49
N MET A 216 3.41 7.87 9.15
CA MET A 216 2.23 7.74 8.27
C MET A 216 1.82 6.28 8.15
N ALA A 217 0.52 6.01 8.18
CA ALA A 217 0.06 4.66 7.90
C ALA A 217 0.31 4.33 6.43
N MET A 218 0.83 3.12 6.22
CA MET A 218 1.00 2.56 4.89
C MET A 218 -0.37 2.27 4.27
N GLY A 219 -0.59 2.72 3.02
CA GLY A 219 -1.82 2.48 2.26
C GLY A 219 -2.87 3.61 2.28
N SER A 220 -2.65 4.70 3.02
CA SER A 220 -3.52 5.89 2.91
C SER A 220 -3.18 6.68 1.63
N PRO A 221 -4.18 7.12 0.84
CA PRO A 221 -3.94 7.87 -0.38
C PRO A 221 -3.33 9.26 -0.14
N LEU A 222 -3.46 9.79 1.08
CA LEU A 222 -2.85 11.06 1.48
C LEU A 222 -1.40 10.89 1.98
N SER A 223 -1.01 9.69 2.40
CA SER A 223 0.33 9.45 2.96
C SER A 223 1.45 9.85 1.99
N PRO A 224 1.43 9.49 0.69
CA PRO A 224 2.51 9.86 -0.23
C PRO A 224 2.64 11.37 -0.41
N VAL A 225 1.50 12.07 -0.51
CA VAL A 225 1.49 13.53 -0.72
C VAL A 225 2.04 14.25 0.51
N LEU A 226 1.58 13.85 1.69
CA LEU A 226 2.00 14.46 2.96
C LEU A 226 3.44 14.10 3.31
N ALA A 227 3.89 12.87 3.03
CA ALA A 227 5.28 12.48 3.20
C ALA A 227 6.19 13.28 2.26
N ASN A 228 5.79 13.48 1.00
CA ASN A 228 6.56 14.30 0.07
C ASN A 228 6.62 15.77 0.50
N LEU A 229 5.51 16.33 1.00
CA LEU A 229 5.50 17.70 1.52
C LEU A 229 6.48 17.87 2.68
N PHE A 230 6.47 16.93 3.63
CA PHE A 230 7.40 16.94 4.75
C PHE A 230 8.85 16.83 4.26
N MET A 231 9.12 15.85 3.39
CA MET A 231 10.47 15.60 2.88
C MET A 231 11.00 16.77 2.05
N GLU A 232 10.17 17.47 1.27
CA GLU A 232 10.56 18.66 0.51
C GLU A 232 11.16 19.74 1.42
N GLU A 233 10.50 20.04 2.54
CA GLU A 233 10.98 21.06 3.49
C GLU A 233 12.21 20.58 4.26
N PHE A 234 12.22 19.31 4.66
CA PHE A 234 13.38 18.68 5.30
C PHE A 234 14.62 18.76 4.38
N GLU A 235 14.47 18.36 3.12
CA GLU A 235 15.53 18.36 2.12
C GLU A 235 15.98 19.79 1.80
N ARG A 236 15.04 20.73 1.67
CA ARG A 236 15.35 22.14 1.47
C ARG A 236 16.24 22.67 2.60
N LYS A 237 15.83 22.46 3.85
CA LYS A 237 16.61 22.88 5.03
C LYS A 237 17.98 22.20 5.07
N ALA A 238 18.03 20.88 4.83
CA ALA A 238 19.27 20.11 4.82
C ALA A 238 20.24 20.57 3.73
N LEU A 239 19.75 20.91 2.54
CA LEU A 239 20.59 21.35 1.42
C LEU A 239 21.00 22.82 1.52
N ASP A 240 20.14 23.69 2.06
CA ASP A 240 20.42 25.11 2.25
C ASP A 240 21.46 25.35 3.36
N THR A 241 21.50 24.46 4.36
CA THR A 241 22.43 24.56 5.51
C THR A 241 23.63 23.62 5.43
N ALA A 242 23.73 22.84 4.34
CA ALA A 242 24.83 21.91 4.13
C ALA A 242 26.18 22.66 4.04
N PRO A 243 27.23 22.22 4.76
CA PRO A 243 28.57 22.80 4.62
C PRO A 243 29.09 22.75 3.18
N HIS A 244 28.82 21.63 2.50
CA HIS A 244 29.16 21.41 1.11
C HIS A 244 27.93 20.85 0.38
N ARG A 245 27.33 21.68 -0.48
CA ARG A 245 26.15 21.27 -1.25
C ARG A 245 26.51 20.16 -2.26
N PRO A 246 25.76 19.06 -2.32
CA PRO A 246 26.02 18.00 -3.30
C PRO A 246 25.80 18.49 -4.73
N LYS A 247 26.48 17.87 -5.70
CA LYS A 247 26.34 18.17 -7.13
C LYS A 247 24.98 17.73 -7.67
N PHE A 248 24.44 16.66 -7.10
CA PHE A 248 23.12 16.14 -7.43
C PHE A 248 22.45 15.59 -6.18
N TRP A 249 21.16 15.84 -6.06
CA TRP A 249 20.25 15.26 -5.09
C TRP A 249 18.96 14.88 -5.80
N GLY A 250 18.59 13.61 -5.74
CA GLY A 250 17.32 13.12 -6.27
C GLY A 250 16.72 12.11 -5.31
N ARG A 251 15.41 12.20 -5.07
CA ARG A 251 14.70 11.27 -4.19
C ARG A 251 13.54 10.62 -4.95
N TYR A 252 13.40 9.31 -4.75
CA TYR A 252 12.26 8.54 -5.19
C TYR A 252 11.68 7.81 -3.98
N VAL A 253 10.54 8.32 -3.48
CA VAL A 253 9.89 7.84 -2.25
C VAL A 253 10.89 7.88 -1.06
N ASP A 254 11.39 6.73 -0.65
CA ASP A 254 12.32 6.51 0.47
C ASP A 254 13.79 6.43 0.03
N ASP A 255 14.07 6.15 -1.24
CA ASP A 255 15.43 6.07 -1.79
C ASP A 255 15.93 7.44 -2.23
N THR A 256 17.15 7.81 -1.82
CA THR A 256 17.81 9.07 -2.23
C THR A 256 19.12 8.77 -2.94
N GLY A 257 19.25 9.29 -4.17
CA GLY A 257 20.47 9.28 -4.96
C GLY A 257 21.22 10.61 -4.83
N ILE A 258 22.51 10.53 -4.50
CA ILE A 258 23.35 11.71 -4.23
C ILE A 258 24.64 11.58 -5.04
N VAL A 259 25.05 12.67 -5.71
CA VAL A 259 26.41 12.79 -6.26
C VAL A 259 27.15 13.87 -5.48
N ASN A 260 28.17 13.45 -4.73
CA ASN A 260 28.99 14.35 -3.94
C ASN A 260 30.49 14.07 -4.16
N GLN A 261 31.35 14.96 -3.68
CA GLN A 261 32.78 14.71 -3.59
C GLN A 261 33.05 13.78 -2.41
N GLN A 262 33.87 12.74 -2.63
CA GLN A 262 34.18 11.74 -1.62
C GLN A 262 34.76 12.33 -0.32
N ALA A 263 35.51 13.43 -0.40
CA ALA A 263 36.06 14.12 0.76
C ALA A 263 35.01 14.73 1.71
N HIS A 264 33.79 15.01 1.21
CA HIS A 264 32.73 15.71 1.94
C HIS A 264 31.49 14.84 2.19
N GLU A 265 31.50 13.57 1.79
CA GLU A 265 30.33 12.69 1.90
C GLU A 265 29.92 12.43 3.35
N GLN A 266 30.90 12.25 4.24
CA GLN A 266 30.66 11.92 5.64
C GLN A 266 30.13 13.12 6.42
N GLU A 267 30.68 14.31 6.16
CA GLU A 267 30.21 15.57 6.74
C GLU A 267 28.76 15.85 6.32
N LEU A 268 28.43 15.67 5.02
CA LEU A 268 27.06 15.82 4.52
C LEU A 268 26.12 14.79 5.17
N PHE A 269 26.55 13.52 5.28
CA PHE A 269 25.76 12.45 5.89
C PHE A 269 25.42 12.73 7.36
N GLU A 270 26.39 13.20 8.13
CA GLU A 270 26.20 13.58 9.53
C GLU A 270 25.28 14.80 9.65
N HIS A 271 25.49 15.82 8.81
CA HIS A 271 24.66 17.02 8.77
C HIS A 271 23.19 16.70 8.49
N ILE A 272 22.88 15.84 7.51
CA ILE A 272 21.51 15.45 7.17
C ILE A 272 20.85 14.70 8.34
N ASN A 273 21.58 13.77 8.97
CA ASN A 273 21.07 12.99 10.10
C ASN A 273 20.84 13.80 11.38
N GLN A 274 21.38 15.02 11.46
CA GLN A 274 21.16 15.97 12.55
C GLN A 274 19.94 16.88 12.31
N GLN A 275 19.38 16.90 11.10
CA GLN A 275 18.28 17.83 10.78
C GLN A 275 16.97 17.50 11.51
N HIS A 276 16.77 16.22 11.85
CA HIS A 276 15.57 15.76 12.54
C HIS A 276 15.88 14.52 13.40
N ASP A 277 15.33 14.50 14.61
CA ASP A 277 15.58 13.41 15.57
C ASP A 277 15.09 12.07 15.07
N SER A 278 13.98 12.09 14.34
CA SER A 278 13.24 10.87 14.01
C SER A 278 13.42 10.38 12.57
N ILE A 279 14.17 11.12 11.73
CA ILE A 279 14.53 10.68 10.38
C ILE A 279 16.01 10.38 10.37
N LYS A 280 16.34 9.15 9.98
CA LYS A 280 17.71 8.66 9.93
C LYS A 280 17.98 8.06 8.55
N PHE A 281 18.97 8.63 7.88
CA PHE A 281 19.47 8.16 6.59
C PHE A 281 20.53 7.09 6.82
N THR A 282 20.50 6.07 5.97
CA THR A 282 21.59 5.12 5.80
C THR A 282 22.31 5.42 4.49
N MET A 283 23.63 5.20 4.45
CA MET A 283 24.44 5.48 3.27
C MET A 283 25.05 4.20 2.71
N GLU A 284 24.76 3.92 1.44
CA GLU A 284 25.47 2.94 0.63
C GLU A 284 26.47 3.68 -0.29
N ARG A 285 27.71 3.18 -0.36
CA ARG A 285 28.78 3.80 -1.14
C ARG A 285 28.99 3.06 -2.45
N GLU A 286 29.38 3.81 -3.48
CA GLU A 286 29.88 3.24 -4.74
C GLU A 286 31.10 2.34 -4.45
N GLN A 287 31.09 1.11 -4.96
CA GLN A 287 32.22 0.19 -4.88
C GLN A 287 32.59 -0.26 -6.30
N ASP A 288 33.85 -0.08 -6.70
CA ASP A 288 34.36 -0.47 -8.02
C ASP A 288 33.51 0.05 -9.20
N GLY A 289 33.06 1.30 -9.13
CA GLY A 289 32.22 1.88 -10.18
C GLY A 289 30.74 1.47 -10.11
N ARG A 290 30.31 0.76 -9.06
CA ARG A 290 28.99 0.14 -8.98
C ARG A 290 28.20 0.62 -7.76
N LEU A 291 26.92 0.94 -7.97
CA LEU A 291 26.01 1.33 -6.89
C LEU A 291 24.58 0.82 -7.20
N PRO A 292 23.99 -0.05 -6.34
CA PRO A 292 22.60 -0.43 -6.47
C PRO A 292 21.65 0.71 -6.07
N MET A 293 20.62 0.98 -6.87
CA MET A 293 19.60 2.01 -6.60
C MET A 293 18.31 1.66 -7.36
N LEU A 294 17.13 1.78 -6.73
CA LEU A 294 15.83 1.53 -7.39
C LEU A 294 15.74 0.20 -8.18
N ASP A 295 16.27 -0.88 -7.59
CA ASP A 295 16.33 -2.22 -8.18
C ASP A 295 17.16 -2.34 -9.48
N VAL A 296 17.96 -1.31 -9.82
CA VAL A 296 18.98 -1.35 -10.88
C VAL A 296 20.38 -1.20 -10.29
N MET A 297 21.37 -1.75 -10.99
CA MET A 297 22.78 -1.52 -10.71
C MET A 297 23.26 -0.38 -11.59
N LEU A 298 23.65 0.74 -10.99
CA LEU A 298 24.34 1.81 -11.69
C LEU A 298 25.81 1.42 -11.88
N ILE A 299 26.31 1.53 -13.10
CA ILE A 299 27.70 1.24 -13.47
C ILE A 299 28.31 2.50 -14.07
N LYS A 300 29.35 3.01 -13.42
CA LYS A 300 30.11 4.16 -13.88
C LYS A 300 31.25 3.71 -14.77
N ASN A 301 31.18 4.11 -16.04
CA ASN A 301 32.17 3.78 -17.04
C ASN A 301 33.39 4.72 -16.95
N GLN A 302 34.49 4.32 -17.57
CA GLN A 302 35.75 5.08 -17.60
C GLN A 302 35.60 6.45 -18.31
N ASP A 303 34.66 6.56 -19.24
CA ASP A 303 34.30 7.79 -19.96
C ASP A 303 33.36 8.72 -19.14
N ARG A 304 33.09 8.38 -17.88
CA ARG A 304 32.18 9.07 -16.96
C ARG A 304 30.69 8.98 -17.33
N THR A 305 30.32 8.11 -18.26
CA THR A 305 28.92 7.76 -18.50
C THR A 305 28.41 6.77 -17.44
N ILE A 306 27.10 6.73 -17.25
CA ILE A 306 26.45 5.75 -16.37
C ILE A 306 25.65 4.78 -17.24
N THR A 307 25.93 3.49 -17.12
CA THR A 307 25.11 2.41 -17.66
C THR A 307 24.32 1.74 -16.54
N THR A 308 23.27 1.01 -16.89
CA THR A 308 22.43 0.30 -15.93
C THR A 308 22.45 -1.20 -16.22
N ASP A 309 22.41 -2.00 -15.16
CA ASP A 309 22.28 -3.46 -15.24
C ASP A 309 21.23 -3.93 -14.21
N VAL A 310 20.75 -5.16 -14.33
CA VAL A 310 19.74 -5.72 -13.43
C VAL A 310 20.37 -5.98 -12.07
N TYR A 311 19.81 -5.39 -11.01
CA TYR A 311 20.19 -5.70 -9.63
C TYR A 311 19.16 -6.60 -8.97
N ARG A 312 19.62 -7.63 -8.26
CA ARG A 312 18.77 -8.49 -7.43
C ARG A 312 19.26 -8.44 -5.99
N LYS A 313 18.46 -7.86 -5.10
CA LYS A 313 18.74 -7.84 -3.65
C LYS A 313 18.91 -9.28 -3.15
N ARG A 314 19.95 -9.54 -2.35
CA ARG A 314 20.23 -10.89 -1.78
C ARG A 314 19.15 -11.41 -0.82
N HIS A 315 18.17 -10.58 -0.44
CA HIS A 315 17.17 -10.90 0.59
C HIS A 315 15.85 -11.47 0.06
N THR A 316 15.68 -11.60 -1.26
CA THR A 316 14.64 -12.47 -1.81
C THR A 316 15.12 -13.92 -1.82
N GLN A 317 15.26 -14.52 -0.64
CA GLN A 317 14.98 -15.97 -0.55
C GLN A 317 13.47 -16.15 -0.72
N THR A 318 12.99 -15.98 -1.94
CA THR A 318 11.85 -16.77 -2.38
C THR A 318 12.38 -18.19 -2.37
N THR A 319 12.16 -18.93 -1.29
CA THR A 319 12.36 -20.37 -1.30
C THR A 319 11.27 -20.95 -2.20
N THR A 320 11.45 -20.85 -3.52
CA THR A 320 10.81 -21.79 -4.42
C THR A 320 11.44 -23.14 -4.09
N TYR A 321 10.72 -23.97 -3.35
CA TYR A 321 11.02 -25.40 -3.22
C TYR A 321 10.85 -26.01 -4.62
N SER A 322 11.87 -25.91 -5.47
CA SER A 322 12.00 -26.76 -6.63
C SER A 322 12.37 -28.15 -6.11
N GLY A 323 11.50 -29.13 -6.36
CA GLY A 323 11.81 -30.53 -6.08
C GLY A 323 13.12 -30.96 -6.76
N PRO A 324 13.72 -32.08 -6.32
CA PRO A 324 15.01 -32.52 -6.83
C PRO A 324 14.97 -32.70 -8.35
N PRO A 325 16.08 -32.44 -9.05
CA PRO A 325 16.15 -32.45 -10.50
C PRO A 325 15.83 -33.86 -11.00
N THR A 326 14.68 -34.02 -11.66
CA THR A 326 14.47 -35.16 -12.54
C THR A 326 15.32 -34.92 -13.78
N THR A 327 16.38 -35.71 -13.91
CA THR A 327 17.20 -35.86 -15.12
C THR A 327 16.31 -35.89 -16.37
N PRO A 328 16.50 -34.99 -17.35
CA PRO A 328 15.90 -35.17 -18.66
C PRO A 328 16.68 -36.27 -19.38
N SER A 329 16.03 -37.40 -19.59
CA SER A 329 16.47 -38.39 -20.57
C SER A 329 16.59 -37.71 -21.94
N SER A 330 17.77 -37.86 -22.51
CA SER A 330 18.14 -37.57 -23.89
C SER A 330 17.03 -37.83 -24.91
N ARG A 331 16.69 -36.80 -25.70
CA ARG A 331 16.46 -36.93 -27.15
C ARG A 331 16.57 -35.56 -27.83
N ASN A 332 17.52 -35.50 -28.75
CA ASN A 332 17.79 -34.43 -29.70
C ASN A 332 16.52 -34.03 -30.47
N SER A 333 16.36 -32.73 -30.74
CA SER A 333 16.63 -32.15 -32.07
C SER A 333 16.18 -30.70 -32.13
N ALA A 334 17.05 -29.87 -32.70
CA ALA A 334 16.87 -28.46 -32.99
C ALA A 334 15.60 -28.14 -33.80
N LEU A 335 15.08 -26.92 -33.64
CA LEU A 335 14.96 -25.91 -34.72
C LEU A 335 14.35 -24.60 -34.18
N LEU A 336 15.13 -23.51 -34.35
CA LEU A 336 14.71 -22.09 -34.43
C LEU A 336 13.64 -21.94 -35.53
N LYS A 337 12.51 -21.23 -35.40
CA LYS A 337 12.20 -19.77 -35.32
C LYS A 337 10.67 -19.66 -35.62
N PRO A 338 9.99 -18.49 -35.50
CA PRO A 338 10.39 -17.18 -34.96
C PRO A 338 9.99 -16.97 -33.49
#